data_AF-A0A9E2CAF8-F1
#
_entry.id   AF-A0A9E2CAF8-F1
#
_cell.length_a   1.000
_cell.length_b   1.000
_cell.length_c   1.000
_cell.angle_alpha   90.00
_cell.angle_beta   90.00
_cell.angle_gamma   90.00
#
_symmetry.space_group_name_H-M   'P 1'
#
loop_
_entity.id
_entity.type
_entity.pdbx_description
1 polymer ?
#
loop_
_entity_poly.entity_id
_entity_poly.type
_entity_poly.pdbx_seq_one_letter_code
_entity_poly.pdbx_strand_id
1 'polypeptide(L)' 'HLESNNIQTRNLFAGNLIKHPCFDEMRKSGEGYRIVGELKNTDFIMNNAFWIGVYPGMDILMIEFICDIICKHAITTTP' A
#
# COMPACT_ATOMS: atom_id res chain seq x y z
N HIS A 1 11.64 5.37 -5.52
CA HIS A 1 12.05 4.82 -6.82
C HIS A 1 10.99 5.02 -7.90
N LEU A 2 9.73 4.60 -7.68
CA LEU A 2 8.67 4.78 -8.69
C LEU A 2 8.29 6.25 -8.92
N GLU A 3 8.13 7.04 -7.85
CA GLU A 3 7.77 8.46 -7.96
C GLU A 3 8.80 9.29 -8.76
N SER A 4 10.10 8.99 -8.62
CA SER A 4 11.16 9.67 -9.41
C SER A 4 11.11 9.33 -10.90
N ASN A 5 10.37 8.31 -11.30
CA ASN A 5 10.09 7.95 -12.70
C ASN A 5 8.68 8.40 -13.13
N ASN A 6 8.04 9.31 -12.39
CA ASN A 6 6.67 9.77 -12.62
C ASN A 6 5.59 8.67 -12.55
N ILE A 7 5.89 7.58 -11.83
CA ILE A 7 4.93 6.49 -11.59
C ILE A 7 4.28 6.72 -10.23
N GLN A 8 3.03 7.15 -10.24
CA GLN A 8 2.28 7.37 -9.03
C GLN A 8 1.93 6.06 -8.34
N THR A 9 2.12 6.03 -7.03
CA THR A 9 1.72 4.92 -6.15
C THR A 9 0.74 5.42 -5.09
N ARG A 10 -0.05 4.52 -4.52
CA ARG A 10 -0.93 4.82 -3.39
C ARG A 10 -0.86 3.69 -2.38
N ASN A 11 -0.73 4.01 -1.10
CA ASN A 11 -0.91 3.02 -0.04
C ASN A 11 -2.34 2.44 -0.10
N LEU A 12 -2.55 1.25 0.45
CA LEU A 12 -3.88 0.63 0.45
C LEU A 12 -4.80 1.30 1.48
N PHE A 13 -5.41 2.42 1.09
CA PHE A 13 -6.30 3.22 1.94
C PHE A 13 -5.65 3.53 3.31
N ALA A 14 -6.35 3.30 4.41
CA ALA A 14 -5.81 3.45 5.76
C ALA A 14 -4.82 2.35 6.15
N GLY A 15 -4.67 1.28 5.34
CA GLY A 15 -3.95 0.06 5.68
C GLY A 15 -4.63 -0.65 6.85
N ASN A 16 -4.28 -0.25 8.07
CA ASN A 16 -4.95 -0.68 9.28
C ASN A 16 -5.78 0.47 9.90
N LEU A 17 -7.10 0.42 9.70
CA LEU A 17 -8.01 1.47 10.15
C LEU A 17 -7.95 1.68 11.68
N ILE A 18 -7.77 0.62 12.47
CA ILE A 18 -7.69 0.73 13.94
C ILE A 18 -6.38 1.37 14.41
N LYS A 19 -5.44 1.72 13.53
CA LYS A 19 -4.24 2.52 13.82
C LYS A 19 -4.34 3.95 13.28
N HIS A 20 -5.39 4.28 12.54
CA HIS A 20 -5.63 5.63 12.04
C HIS A 20 -5.94 6.61 13.21
N PRO A 21 -5.55 7.89 13.15
CA PRO A 21 -5.83 8.86 14.23
C PRO A 21 -7.31 9.00 14.59
N CYS A 22 -8.23 8.80 13.63
CA CYS A 22 -9.67 8.83 13.94
C CYS A 22 -10.13 7.74 14.92
N PHE A 23 -9.32 6.71 15.18
CA PHE A 23 -9.56 5.67 16.18
C PHE A 23 -8.81 5.93 17.50
N ASP A 24 -8.14 7.07 17.68
CA ASP A 24 -7.36 7.36 18.91
C ASP A 24 -8.21 7.26 20.17
N GLU A 25 -9.39 7.87 20.20
CA GLU A 25 -10.25 7.87 21.39
C GLU A 25 -10.80 6.48 21.70
N MET A 26 -11.21 5.72 20.66
CA MET A 26 -11.65 4.33 20.83
C MET A 26 -10.51 3.40 21.28
N ARG A 27 -9.28 3.63 20.80
CA ARG A 27 -8.09 2.91 21.28
C ARG A 27 -7.78 3.22 22.74
N LYS A 28 -7.92 4.49 23.15
CA LYS A 28 -7.68 4.93 24.54
C LYS A 28 -8.73 4.38 25.50
N SER A 29 -10.01 4.41 25.12
CA SER A 29 -11.10 3.89 25.96
C SER A 29 -11.17 2.36 25.98
N GLY A 30 -10.71 1.70 24.90
CA GLY A 30 -10.88 0.26 24.71
C GLY A 30 -12.31 -0.14 24.32
N GLU A 31 -13.16 0.83 23.96
CA GLU A 31 -14.57 0.65 23.60
C GLU A 31 -14.85 1.05 22.15
N GLY A 32 -16.00 0.64 21.61
CA GLY A 32 -16.46 1.05 20.27
C GLY A 32 -16.02 0.16 19.11
N TYR A 33 -15.09 -0.77 19.32
CA TYR A 33 -14.77 -1.83 18.36
C TYR A 33 -14.22 -3.08 19.05
N ARG A 34 -14.14 -4.20 18.31
CA ARG A 34 -13.61 -5.48 18.80
C ARG A 34 -12.71 -6.09 17.74
N ILE A 35 -11.60 -6.67 18.19
CA ILE A 35 -10.71 -7.51 17.38
C ILE A 35 -10.87 -8.95 17.85
N VAL A 36 -10.95 -9.91 16.93
CA VAL A 36 -10.87 -11.34 17.24
C VAL A 36 -9.57 -11.88 16.68
N GLY A 37 -8.72 -12.41 17.55
CA GLY A 37 -7.38 -12.86 17.17
C GLY A 37 -6.45 -11.68 16.85
N GLU A 38 -5.69 -11.82 15.78
CA GLU A 38 -4.66 -10.85 15.37
C GLU A 38 -4.88 -10.34 13.94
N LEU A 39 -4.49 -9.11 13.68
CA LEU A 39 -4.58 -8.48 12.35
C LEU A 39 -3.23 -8.51 11.60
N LYS A 40 -2.50 -9.63 11.66
CA LYS A 40 -1.13 -9.76 11.09
C LYS A 40 -1.06 -9.35 9.62
N ASN A 41 -2.01 -9.81 8.81
CA ASN A 41 -2.04 -9.46 7.38
C ASN A 41 -2.42 -8.00 7.15
N THR A 42 -3.31 -7.44 7.96
CA THR A 42 -3.67 -6.01 7.87
C THR A 42 -2.47 -5.13 8.22
N ASP A 43 -1.71 -5.51 9.25
CA ASP A 43 -0.46 -4.83 9.62
C ASP A 43 0.62 -5.02 8.56
N PHE A 44 0.73 -6.20 7.96
CA PHE A 44 1.63 -6.44 6.84
C PHE A 44 1.28 -5.53 5.66
N ILE A 45 0.00 -5.47 5.26
CA ILE A 45 -0.50 -4.61 4.18
C ILE A 45 -0.23 -3.14 4.47
N MET A 46 -0.53 -2.65 5.68
CA MET A 46 -0.29 -1.25 6.06
C MET A 46 1.17 -0.81 5.85
N ASN A 47 2.13 -1.71 6.10
CA ASN A 47 3.55 -1.40 6.04
C ASN A 47 4.22 -1.76 4.71
N ASN A 48 3.68 -2.74 3.96
CA ASN A 48 4.38 -3.35 2.83
C ASN A 48 3.60 -3.32 1.51
N ALA A 49 2.36 -2.80 1.50
CA ALA A 49 1.53 -2.80 0.30
C ALA A 49 1.19 -1.39 -0.18
N PHE A 50 1.24 -1.24 -1.50
CA PHE A 50 0.73 -0.11 -2.25
C PHE A 50 0.17 -0.62 -3.58
N TRP A 51 -0.61 0.19 -4.27
CA TRP A 51 -1.14 -0.10 -5.59
C TRP A 51 -0.71 0.97 -6.60
N ILE A 52 -0.78 0.58 -7.87
CA ILE A 52 -0.49 1.41 -9.05
C ILE A 52 -1.74 1.46 -9.94
N GLY A 53 -1.81 2.48 -10.80
CA GLY A 53 -2.92 2.61 -11.75
C GLY A 53 -2.90 1.52 -12.82
N VAL A 54 -4.07 0.94 -13.10
CA VAL A 54 -4.32 -0.01 -14.21
C VAL A 54 -5.71 0.27 -14.84
N TYR A 55 -6.05 1.55 -14.97
CA TYR A 55 -7.37 1.97 -15.41
C TYR A 55 -7.49 1.97 -16.95
N PRO A 56 -8.70 1.91 -17.52
CA PRO A 56 -8.90 1.72 -18.97
C PRO A 56 -8.31 2.79 -19.89
N GLY A 57 -7.90 3.96 -19.37
CA GLY A 57 -7.27 5.02 -20.16
C GLY A 57 -5.75 4.88 -20.29
N MET A 58 -5.14 3.83 -19.73
CA MET A 58 -3.72 3.55 -19.89
C MET A 58 -3.48 2.72 -21.15
N ASP A 59 -2.53 3.15 -21.96
CA ASP A 59 -2.07 2.34 -23.09
C ASP A 59 -1.04 1.29 -22.64
N ILE A 60 -0.74 0.36 -23.55
CA ILE A 60 0.19 -0.73 -23.29
C ILE A 60 1.61 -0.24 -23.00
N LEU A 61 2.06 0.85 -23.64
CA LEU A 61 3.41 1.38 -23.46
C LEU A 61 3.60 1.97 -22.06
N MET A 62 2.57 2.60 -21.51
CA MET A 62 2.55 3.06 -20.12
C MET A 62 2.69 1.89 -19.14
N ILE A 63 1.97 0.78 -19.40
CA ILE A 63 2.02 -0.42 -18.56
C ILE A 63 3.41 -1.07 -18.64
N GLU A 64 3.94 -1.23 -19.85
CA GLU A 64 5.29 -1.77 -20.09
C GLU A 64 6.36 -0.93 -19.38
N PHE A 65 6.28 0.41 -19.48
CA PHE A 65 7.19 1.31 -18.78
C PHE A 65 7.16 1.10 -17.25
N ILE A 66 5.97 0.95 -16.66
CA ILE A 66 5.84 0.68 -15.23
C ILE A 66 6.46 -0.67 -14.86
N CYS A 67 6.18 -1.72 -15.64
CA CYS A 67 6.76 -3.04 -15.44
C CYS A 67 8.29 -3.01 -15.50
N ASP A 68 8.87 -2.34 -16.50
CA ASP A 68 10.31 -2.22 -16.67
C ASP A 68 10.99 -1.55 -15.47
N ILE A 69 10.42 -0.44 -14.98
CA ILE A 69 10.96 0.25 -13.81
C ILE A 69 10.86 -0.62 -12.54
N ILE A 70 9.74 -1.33 -12.35
CA ILE A 70 9.57 -2.25 -11.22
C ILE A 70 10.60 -3.39 -11.30
N CYS A 71 10.72 -4.06 -12.45
CA CYS A 71 11.66 -5.16 -12.64
C CYS A 71 13.11 -4.70 -12.46
N LYS A 72 13.49 -3.54 -13.02
CA LYS A 72 14.82 -2.96 -12.83
C LYS A 72 15.14 -2.74 -11.35
N HIS A 73 14.20 -2.25 -10.56
CA HIS A 73 14.41 -2.04 -9.13
C HIS A 73 14.44 -3.37 -8.36
N ALA A 74 13.50 -4.26 -8.61
CA ALA A 74 13.34 -5.52 -7.87
C ALA A 74 14.49 -6.50 -8.12
N ILE A 75 15.00 -6.57 -9.36
CA ILE A 75 16.11 -7.47 -9.73
C ILE A 75 17.45 -6.97 -9.17
N THR A 76 17.63 -5.64 -9.03
CA THR A 76 18.86 -5.04 -8.53
C THR A 76 18.96 -4.99 -7.00
N THR A 77 17.89 -5.31 -6.28
CA THR A 77 17.84 -5.26 -4.81
C THR A 77 17.83 -6.64 -4.13
N THR A 78 17.96 -7.73 -4.90
CA THR A 78 18.33 -9.04 -4.37
C THR A 78 19.82 -9.05 -4.02
N PRO A 79 20.24 -9.48 -2.82
CA PRO A 79 21.67 -9.62 -2.47
C PRO A 79 22.38 -10.65 -3.36
#